data_AF-R9JTN8-F1
#
_entry.id   AF-R9JTN8-F1
#
_cell.length_a   1.000
_cell.length_b   1.000
_cell.length_c   1.000
_cell.angle_alpha   90.00
_cell.angle_beta   90.00
_cell.angle_gamma   90.00
#
_symmetry.space_group_name_H-M   'P 1'
#
loop_
_entity.id
_entity.type
_entity.pdbx_description
1 polymer ?
#
loop_
_entity_poly.entity_id
_entity_poly.type
_entity_poly.pdbx_seq_one_letter_code
_entity_poly.pdbx_strand_id
1 'polypeptide(L)'
;MGQPSMEGVCICIPTRNRAEMVKEVLEYTRPYYADYRFKILYFDSSDNDETRKVVEAHKEAGYRNLMWKSMDTDLCLDRKTFEIFKEDEEVHLADYIWLINDSIAITKDALETIAEIVEEDYDLIRLPASGEGKKEDYICTDINDWFHQCSKGMAHMASTIMSSTLFGAVSDWRTMYEKYVVTDRIGDGQHEYFFTLGFYLEQIAKLEHFKGIMLGKHRQWRRDSPCKKGNSYWNDLVFEVWVKSYCDTIFKLPDCYTDKPDVIRSSDNIVYGRFERQSMVEYRRSGLLTKEVVLNYRKYWEMVSTLSFDELIEIASTPTEKLSERFGNRLFDCTSWEKNIERLESRLNGKKVIIYGAGIYGSYALKKLLDDGYANEIAGVAVSDTSQNLDDLEGYPVQNIHEFMSQKKEAEVMIATLPDTALEIEKILSRMGFKNLHLICESICSCEDGFPASQTD
;
A
#
# COMPACT_ATOMS: atom_id res chain seq x y z
N MET A 1 10.24 2.82 -43.38
CA MET A 1 9.71 2.63 -42.02
C MET A 1 10.66 3.35 -41.09
N GLY A 2 10.33 4.58 -40.71
CA GLY A 2 11.13 5.33 -39.74
C GLY A 2 10.83 4.75 -38.35
N GLN A 3 11.86 4.35 -37.62
CA GLN A 3 11.72 4.01 -36.21
C GLN A 3 11.41 5.32 -35.46
N PRO A 4 10.31 5.41 -34.68
CA PRO A 4 10.18 6.48 -33.70
C PRO A 4 11.24 6.25 -32.61
N SER A 5 11.99 7.30 -32.29
CA SER A 5 12.84 7.39 -31.11
C SER A 5 11.97 7.69 -29.90
N MET A 6 11.83 6.75 -28.95
CA MET A 6 11.17 7.00 -27.65
C MET A 6 11.98 6.30 -26.53
N GLU A 7 12.26 7.06 -25.47
CA GLU A 7 13.04 6.67 -24.29
C GLU A 7 12.03 6.23 -23.21
N GLY A 8 11.80 4.91 -23.04
CA GLY A 8 10.68 4.34 -22.27
C GLY A 8 10.60 4.65 -20.76
N VAL A 9 9.83 3.84 -19.99
CA VAL A 9 9.60 4.10 -18.55
C VAL A 9 10.88 4.04 -17.72
N CYS A 10 11.11 5.05 -16.88
CA CYS A 10 12.17 5.06 -15.87
C CYS A 10 11.61 4.75 -14.48
N ILE A 11 11.93 3.55 -13.99
CA ILE A 11 11.61 3.09 -12.64
C ILE A 11 12.68 3.62 -11.69
N CYS A 12 12.26 4.45 -10.74
CA CYS A 12 13.13 5.11 -9.77
C CYS A 12 12.90 4.49 -8.38
N ILE A 13 13.96 3.95 -7.77
CA ILE A 13 13.89 3.20 -6.51
C ILE A 13 14.79 3.84 -5.47
N PRO A 14 14.24 4.72 -4.60
CA PRO A 14 14.96 5.23 -3.44
C PRO A 14 15.21 4.11 -2.42
N THR A 15 16.44 3.98 -1.94
CA THR A 15 16.82 2.98 -0.93
C THR A 15 17.88 3.50 0.05
N ARG A 16 18.05 2.81 1.18
CA ARG A 16 19.08 3.08 2.20
C ARG A 16 19.27 1.86 3.09
N ASN A 17 20.48 1.33 3.15
CA ASN A 17 20.89 0.22 4.03
C ASN A 17 19.99 -1.02 3.91
N ARG A 18 19.53 -1.33 2.69
CA ARG A 18 18.59 -2.43 2.39
C ARG A 18 19.08 -3.37 1.28
N ALA A 19 20.39 -3.62 1.24
CA ALA A 19 21.02 -4.45 0.21
C ALA A 19 20.39 -5.86 0.07
N GLU A 20 20.02 -6.51 1.18
CA GLU A 20 19.35 -7.83 1.16
C GLU A 20 18.00 -7.78 0.45
N MET A 21 17.21 -6.73 0.70
CA MET A 21 15.92 -6.53 0.06
C MET A 21 16.07 -6.21 -1.43
N VAL A 22 17.01 -5.32 -1.78
CA VAL A 22 17.32 -5.01 -3.17
C VAL A 22 17.75 -6.27 -3.92
N LYS A 23 18.57 -7.13 -3.29
CA LYS A 23 18.99 -8.40 -3.86
C LYS A 23 17.79 -9.31 -4.15
N GLU A 24 16.91 -9.51 -3.17
CA GLU A 24 15.74 -10.38 -3.34
C GLU A 24 14.80 -9.89 -4.45
N VAL A 25 14.51 -8.57 -4.50
CA VAL A 25 13.66 -7.99 -5.54
C VAL A 25 14.31 -8.13 -6.92
N LEU A 26 15.62 -7.87 -7.05
CA LEU A 26 16.32 -8.04 -8.32
C LEU A 26 16.36 -9.51 -8.77
N GLU A 27 16.58 -10.46 -7.87
CA GLU A 27 16.57 -11.89 -8.18
C GLU A 27 15.20 -12.34 -8.71
N TYR A 28 14.10 -11.86 -8.11
CA TYR A 28 12.75 -12.17 -8.57
C TYR A 28 12.38 -11.52 -9.90
N THR A 29 12.79 -10.27 -10.12
CA THR A 29 12.39 -9.47 -11.29
C THR A 29 13.23 -9.75 -12.53
N ARG A 30 14.47 -10.19 -12.35
CA ARG A 30 15.45 -10.48 -13.41
C ARG A 30 14.91 -11.32 -14.59
N PRO A 31 14.09 -12.39 -14.38
CA PRO A 31 13.68 -13.25 -15.48
C PRO A 31 12.83 -12.58 -16.57
N TYR A 32 12.22 -11.42 -16.29
CA TYR A 32 11.30 -10.76 -17.23
C TYR A 32 11.55 -9.27 -17.41
N TYR A 33 12.08 -8.54 -16.43
CA TYR A 33 12.34 -7.09 -16.61
C TYR A 33 13.37 -6.77 -17.70
N ALA A 34 14.24 -7.71 -18.07
CA ALA A 34 15.18 -7.55 -19.16
C ALA A 34 14.51 -7.51 -20.55
N ASP A 35 13.27 -8.01 -20.65
CA ASP A 35 12.51 -8.07 -21.91
C ASP A 35 11.81 -6.74 -22.24
N TYR A 36 11.73 -5.82 -21.27
CA TYR A 36 11.06 -4.52 -21.42
C TYR A 36 12.08 -3.39 -21.50
N ARG A 37 11.69 -2.32 -22.19
CA ARG A 37 12.52 -1.12 -22.37
C ARG A 37 12.48 -0.19 -21.15
N PHE A 38 12.34 -0.74 -19.95
CA PHE A 38 12.30 0.04 -18.71
C PHE A 38 13.70 0.24 -18.18
N LYS A 39 14.07 1.47 -17.85
CA LYS A 39 15.32 1.77 -17.14
C LYS A 39 15.05 1.69 -15.64
N ILE A 40 15.92 1.05 -14.89
CA ILE A 40 15.75 0.88 -13.44
C ILE A 40 16.92 1.59 -12.74
N LEU A 41 16.58 2.63 -11.99
CA LEU A 41 17.51 3.47 -11.26
C LEU A 41 17.36 3.23 -9.76
N TYR A 42 18.40 2.69 -9.14
CA TYR A 42 18.50 2.66 -7.68
C TYR A 42 19.18 3.94 -7.20
N PHE A 43 18.44 4.71 -6.40
CA PHE A 43 18.90 5.94 -5.76
C PHE A 43 19.21 5.66 -4.29
N ASP A 44 20.49 5.46 -4.02
CA ASP A 44 20.95 4.84 -2.78
C ASP A 44 21.64 5.85 -1.87
N SER A 45 21.12 6.01 -0.66
CA SER A 45 21.73 6.83 0.40
C SER A 45 22.32 5.98 1.54
N SER A 46 22.71 4.75 1.23
CA SER A 46 23.40 3.87 2.19
C SER A 46 24.71 4.50 2.66
N ASP A 47 25.05 4.30 3.93
CA ASP A 47 26.34 4.70 4.51
C ASP A 47 27.47 3.69 4.23
N ASN A 48 27.16 2.69 3.39
CA ASN A 48 28.03 1.60 2.99
C ASN A 48 27.77 1.21 1.53
N ASP A 49 28.63 0.36 0.98
CA ASP A 49 28.63 -0.01 -0.44
C ASP A 49 27.80 -1.28 -0.76
N GLU A 50 27.08 -1.86 0.19
CA GLU A 50 26.48 -3.19 0.01
C GLU A 50 25.40 -3.20 -1.07
N THR A 51 24.55 -2.16 -1.12
CA THR A 51 23.53 -2.02 -2.15
C THR A 51 24.16 -1.80 -3.53
N ARG A 52 25.22 -0.98 -3.63
CA ARG A 52 25.97 -0.77 -4.88
C ARG A 52 26.47 -2.10 -5.45
N LYS A 53 27.13 -2.90 -4.61
CA LYS A 53 27.66 -4.22 -5.01
C LYS A 53 26.56 -5.14 -5.55
N VAL A 54 25.39 -5.15 -4.92
CA VAL A 54 24.25 -5.96 -5.37
C VAL A 54 23.77 -5.53 -6.75
N VAL A 55 23.56 -4.22 -6.97
CA VAL A 55 23.07 -3.70 -8.26
C VAL A 55 24.10 -3.93 -9.37
N GLU A 56 25.38 -3.67 -9.10
CA GLU A 56 26.47 -3.88 -10.06
C GLU A 56 26.64 -5.35 -10.43
N ALA A 57 26.57 -6.28 -9.46
CA ALA A 57 26.65 -7.71 -9.73
C ALA A 57 25.52 -8.20 -10.66
N HIS A 58 24.29 -7.69 -10.48
CA HIS A 58 23.17 -8.04 -11.37
C HIS A 58 23.34 -7.45 -12.77
N LYS A 59 23.87 -6.21 -12.86
CA LYS A 59 24.19 -5.58 -14.13
C LYS A 59 25.25 -6.38 -14.91
N GLU A 60 26.31 -6.80 -14.24
CA GLU A 60 27.36 -7.67 -14.80
C GLU A 60 26.82 -9.03 -15.24
N ALA A 61 25.82 -9.55 -14.51
CA ALA A 61 25.12 -10.79 -14.84
C ALA A 61 24.10 -10.65 -16.00
N GLY A 62 24.06 -9.51 -16.68
CA GLY A 62 23.27 -9.29 -17.90
C GLY A 62 22.00 -8.47 -17.71
N TYR A 63 21.72 -7.96 -16.51
CA TYR A 63 20.57 -7.09 -16.24
C TYR A 63 20.90 -5.65 -16.67
N ARG A 64 20.97 -5.42 -17.99
CA ARG A 64 21.63 -4.25 -18.61
C ARG A 64 20.95 -2.91 -18.38
N ASN A 65 19.66 -2.91 -18.06
CA ASN A 65 18.85 -1.73 -17.79
C ASN A 65 18.94 -1.24 -16.33
N LEU A 66 19.79 -1.85 -15.50
CA LEU A 66 20.07 -1.40 -14.14
C LEU A 66 21.13 -0.29 -14.08
N MET A 67 20.87 0.72 -13.26
CA MET A 67 21.86 1.71 -12.84
C MET A 67 21.74 1.99 -11.35
N TRP A 68 22.90 2.19 -10.72
CA TRP A 68 23.01 2.63 -9.34
C TRP A 68 23.48 4.09 -9.33
N LYS A 69 22.88 4.90 -8.46
CA LYS A 69 23.21 6.30 -8.24
C LYS A 69 23.33 6.54 -6.74
N SER A 70 24.45 7.12 -6.33
CA SER A 70 24.66 7.55 -4.94
C SER A 70 23.82 8.78 -4.64
N MET A 71 23.32 8.88 -3.41
CA MET A 71 22.72 10.09 -2.84
C MET A 71 23.37 10.40 -1.49
N ASP A 72 23.18 11.62 -1.01
CA ASP A 72 23.59 12.02 0.34
C ASP A 72 22.87 11.15 1.39
N THR A 73 23.64 10.61 2.34
CA THR A 73 23.19 9.69 3.39
C THR A 73 22.15 10.27 4.34
N ASP A 74 22.09 11.59 4.46
CA ASP A 74 21.22 12.28 5.41
C ASP A 74 19.84 12.62 4.82
N LEU A 75 19.60 12.35 3.53
CA LEU A 75 18.33 12.66 2.90
C LEU A 75 17.20 11.72 3.35
N CYS A 76 16.11 12.32 3.82
CA CYS A 76 14.82 11.65 3.99
C CYS A 76 14.18 11.31 2.63
N LEU A 77 13.13 10.47 2.65
CA LEU A 77 12.51 9.96 1.43
C LEU A 77 11.95 11.07 0.53
N ASP A 78 11.15 11.99 1.08
CA ASP A 78 10.57 13.09 0.32
C ASP A 78 11.65 13.98 -0.31
N ARG A 79 12.75 14.25 0.42
CA ARG A 79 13.90 14.98 -0.12
C ARG A 79 14.58 14.22 -1.26
N LYS A 80 14.79 12.91 -1.13
CA LYS A 80 15.34 12.10 -2.23
C LYS A 80 14.46 12.21 -3.46
N THR A 81 13.15 12.05 -3.31
CA THR A 81 12.23 12.13 -4.45
C THR A 81 12.23 13.51 -5.10
N PHE A 82 12.37 14.58 -4.30
CA PHE A 82 12.53 15.93 -4.80
C PHE A 82 13.82 16.08 -5.64
N GLU A 83 14.96 15.61 -5.15
CA GLU A 83 16.22 15.71 -5.90
C GLU A 83 16.20 14.86 -7.18
N ILE A 84 15.62 13.66 -7.12
CA ILE A 84 15.41 12.80 -8.30
C ILE A 84 14.60 13.56 -9.35
N PHE A 85 13.50 14.19 -8.95
CA PHE A 85 12.62 14.93 -9.86
C PHE A 85 13.24 16.22 -10.39
N LYS A 86 14.08 16.88 -9.61
CA LYS A 86 14.65 18.18 -9.95
C LYS A 86 15.91 18.08 -10.81
N GLU A 87 16.80 17.13 -10.50
CA GLU A 87 18.19 17.17 -10.97
C GLU A 87 18.61 15.97 -11.82
N ASP A 88 17.86 14.87 -11.84
CA ASP A 88 18.33 13.64 -12.48
C ASP A 88 18.08 13.61 -14.01
N GLU A 89 19.16 13.67 -14.77
CA GLU A 89 19.12 13.69 -16.25
C GLU A 89 18.44 12.45 -16.84
N GLU A 90 18.65 11.27 -16.26
CA GLU A 90 18.09 10.01 -16.80
C GLU A 90 16.59 9.92 -16.57
N VAL A 91 16.10 10.54 -15.50
CA VAL A 91 14.68 10.67 -15.20
C VAL A 91 14.03 11.69 -16.15
N HIS A 92 14.72 12.76 -16.51
CA HIS A 92 14.20 13.79 -17.43
C HIS A 92 14.20 13.37 -18.90
N LEU A 93 15.03 12.40 -19.27
CA LEU A 93 15.05 11.79 -20.60
C LEU A 93 13.91 10.77 -20.80
N ALA A 94 13.36 10.21 -19.74
CA ALA A 94 12.30 9.22 -19.84
C ALA A 94 10.96 9.83 -20.28
N ASP A 95 10.14 9.07 -21.03
CA ASP A 95 8.78 9.47 -21.38
C ASP A 95 7.83 9.38 -20.16
N TYR A 96 8.08 8.38 -19.30
CA TYR A 96 7.31 8.10 -18.10
C TYR A 96 8.22 7.77 -16.91
N ILE A 97 7.78 8.17 -15.72
CA ILE A 97 8.53 8.00 -14.48
C ILE A 97 7.67 7.26 -13.47
N TRP A 98 8.26 6.23 -12.88
CA TRP A 98 7.60 5.44 -11.86
C TRP A 98 8.47 5.33 -10.61
N LEU A 99 8.09 6.02 -9.54
CA LEU A 99 8.74 5.86 -8.25
C LEU A 99 8.23 4.62 -7.54
N ILE A 100 9.11 3.70 -7.16
CA ILE A 100 8.74 2.45 -6.51
C ILE A 100 9.59 2.27 -5.24
N ASN A 101 8.97 1.77 -4.17
CA ASN A 101 9.70 1.41 -2.96
C ASN A 101 10.60 0.19 -3.21
N ASP A 102 11.78 0.17 -2.58
CA ASP A 102 12.74 -0.94 -2.70
C ASP A 102 12.24 -2.31 -2.22
N SER A 103 11.11 -2.35 -1.51
CA SER A 103 10.44 -3.58 -1.09
C SER A 103 9.43 -4.12 -2.10
N ILE A 104 9.22 -3.47 -3.24
CA ILE A 104 8.16 -3.83 -4.19
C ILE A 104 8.78 -4.39 -5.47
N ALA A 105 8.32 -5.57 -5.86
CA ALA A 105 8.51 -6.11 -7.20
C ALA A 105 7.21 -5.96 -8.01
N ILE A 106 7.31 -5.49 -9.25
CA ILE A 106 6.16 -5.45 -10.17
C ILE A 106 6.01 -6.81 -10.81
N THR A 107 4.79 -7.34 -10.84
CA THR A 107 4.51 -8.65 -11.46
C THR A 107 4.69 -8.57 -12.97
N LYS A 108 5.04 -9.70 -13.61
CA LYS A 108 5.22 -9.76 -15.06
C LYS A 108 3.98 -9.25 -15.82
N ASP A 109 2.80 -9.74 -15.44
CA ASP A 109 1.53 -9.36 -16.07
C ASP A 109 1.24 -7.85 -15.97
N ALA A 110 1.58 -7.23 -14.84
CA ALA A 110 1.44 -5.79 -14.70
C ALA A 110 2.49 -5.03 -15.50
N LEU A 111 3.71 -5.54 -15.58
CA LEU A 111 4.76 -4.96 -16.43
C LEU A 111 4.36 -4.96 -17.91
N GLU A 112 3.75 -6.05 -18.40
CA GLU A 112 3.16 -6.15 -19.74
C GLU A 112 2.04 -5.13 -19.95
N THR A 113 1.10 -5.07 -19.02
CA THR A 113 -0.03 -4.15 -19.07
C THR A 113 0.45 -2.70 -19.12
N ILE A 114 1.43 -2.35 -18.30
CA ILE A 114 2.00 -1.00 -18.25
C ILE A 114 2.76 -0.69 -19.54
N ALA A 115 3.51 -1.63 -20.08
CA ALA A 115 4.20 -1.46 -21.36
C ALA A 115 3.23 -1.16 -22.51
N GLU A 116 1.99 -1.67 -22.46
CA GLU A 116 0.94 -1.32 -23.42
C GLU A 116 0.33 0.06 -23.13
N ILE A 117 0.03 0.37 -21.87
CA ILE A 117 -0.63 1.62 -21.49
C ILE A 117 0.24 2.84 -21.74
N VAL A 118 1.56 2.73 -21.54
CA VAL A 118 2.49 3.86 -21.74
C VAL A 118 2.72 4.21 -23.21
N GLU A 119 2.23 3.39 -24.15
CA GLU A 119 2.18 3.75 -25.58
C GLU A 119 1.03 4.74 -25.87
N GLU A 120 0.09 4.92 -24.92
CA GLU A 120 -0.95 5.93 -24.97
C GLU A 120 -0.48 7.22 -24.28
N ASP A 121 -1.00 8.36 -24.70
CA ASP A 121 -0.70 9.67 -24.09
C ASP A 121 -1.56 9.88 -22.83
N TYR A 122 -1.08 9.45 -21.66
CA TYR A 122 -1.69 9.72 -20.35
C TYR A 122 -0.74 10.56 -19.48
N ASP A 123 -1.26 11.56 -18.78
CA ASP A 123 -0.46 12.37 -17.85
C ASP A 123 -0.14 11.60 -16.56
N LEU A 124 -1.12 10.82 -16.08
CA LEU A 124 -1.00 9.97 -14.90
C LEU A 124 -1.64 8.60 -15.16
N ILE A 125 -0.93 7.54 -14.78
CA ILE A 125 -1.43 6.16 -14.78
C ILE A 125 -1.42 5.69 -13.32
N ARG A 126 -2.61 5.39 -12.80
CA ARG A 126 -2.83 5.02 -11.40
C ARG A 126 -3.13 3.53 -11.28
N LEU A 127 -2.34 2.84 -10.46
CA LEU A 127 -2.56 1.45 -10.09
C LEU A 127 -3.39 1.38 -8.79
N PRO A 128 -4.46 0.57 -8.75
CA PRO A 128 -5.30 0.44 -7.56
C PRO A 128 -4.56 -0.27 -6.43
N ALA A 129 -4.78 0.09 -5.17
CA ALA A 129 -4.35 -0.79 -4.08
C ALA A 129 -5.18 -2.10 -4.11
N SER A 130 -4.69 -3.18 -3.48
CA SER A 130 -5.42 -4.45 -3.47
C SER A 130 -6.85 -4.28 -2.96
N GLY A 131 -7.85 -4.64 -3.77
CA GLY A 131 -9.27 -4.52 -3.47
C GLY A 131 -9.92 -3.16 -3.76
N GLU A 132 -9.13 -2.13 -4.09
CA GLU A 132 -9.59 -0.77 -4.35
C GLU A 132 -9.95 -0.55 -5.83
N GLY A 133 -10.91 0.33 -6.12
CA GLY A 133 -11.21 0.75 -7.48
C GLY A 133 -12.34 0.01 -8.18
N LYS A 134 -12.59 0.40 -9.43
CA LYS A 134 -13.59 -0.24 -10.31
C LYS A 134 -13.01 -1.54 -10.87
N LYS A 135 -13.87 -2.47 -11.29
CA LYS A 135 -13.43 -3.70 -11.97
C LYS A 135 -12.71 -3.38 -13.29
N GLU A 136 -13.27 -2.42 -14.02
CA GLU A 136 -12.76 -1.90 -15.29
C GLU A 136 -11.89 -0.66 -15.09
N ASP A 137 -11.06 -0.38 -16.09
CA ASP A 137 -10.26 0.83 -16.16
C ASP A 137 -11.14 2.09 -16.20
N TYR A 138 -10.63 3.16 -15.58
CA TYR A 138 -11.30 4.44 -15.46
C TYR A 138 -10.46 5.56 -16.06
N ILE A 139 -10.88 6.08 -17.21
CA ILE A 139 -10.25 7.24 -17.85
C ILE A 139 -10.93 8.51 -17.35
N CYS A 140 -10.14 9.49 -16.95
CA CYS A 140 -10.60 10.77 -16.42
C CYS A 140 -9.88 11.94 -17.09
N THR A 141 -10.62 13.00 -17.39
CA THR A 141 -10.09 14.25 -17.97
C THR A 141 -10.38 15.48 -17.11
N ASP A 142 -11.18 15.32 -16.06
CA ASP A 142 -11.48 16.39 -15.10
C ASP A 142 -10.59 16.23 -13.86
N ILE A 143 -9.83 17.27 -13.53
CA ILE A 143 -8.87 17.22 -12.42
C ILE A 143 -9.55 17.06 -11.05
N ASN A 144 -10.76 17.59 -10.86
CA ASN A 144 -11.49 17.45 -9.61
C ASN A 144 -12.03 16.04 -9.45
N ASP A 145 -12.57 15.47 -10.52
CA ASP A 145 -13.02 14.08 -10.50
C ASP A 145 -11.83 13.12 -10.29
N TRP A 146 -10.67 13.38 -10.91
CA TRP A 146 -9.44 12.64 -10.58
C TRP A 146 -9.06 12.77 -9.11
N PHE A 147 -9.08 13.99 -8.56
CA PHE A 147 -8.82 14.24 -7.15
C PHE A 147 -9.79 13.46 -6.24
N HIS A 148 -11.08 13.42 -6.58
CA HIS A 148 -12.08 12.71 -5.78
C HIS A 148 -12.02 11.20 -5.91
N GLN A 149 -11.71 10.67 -7.09
CA GLN A 149 -11.81 9.23 -7.36
C GLN A 149 -10.46 8.52 -7.24
N CYS A 150 -9.38 9.18 -7.66
CA CYS A 150 -8.09 8.52 -7.90
C CYS A 150 -7.02 8.89 -6.87
N SER A 151 -7.13 10.03 -6.14
CA SER A 151 -6.07 10.46 -5.22
C SER A 151 -6.01 9.72 -3.88
N LYS A 152 -7.03 8.91 -3.55
CA LYS A 152 -7.17 8.20 -2.27
C LYS A 152 -5.98 7.30 -1.95
N GLY A 153 -5.46 6.61 -2.97
CA GLY A 153 -4.31 5.71 -2.86
C GLY A 153 -3.00 6.30 -3.39
N MET A 154 -2.98 7.55 -3.86
CA MET A 154 -1.77 8.20 -4.41
C MET A 154 -0.73 8.56 -3.34
N ALA A 155 -1.08 8.50 -2.05
CA ALA A 155 -0.12 8.61 -0.95
C ALA A 155 0.90 7.45 -0.95
N HIS A 156 0.55 6.31 -1.56
CA HIS A 156 1.47 5.22 -1.77
C HIS A 156 2.31 5.48 -3.03
N MET A 157 3.61 5.77 -2.87
CA MET A 157 4.49 6.19 -3.96
C MET A 157 4.42 5.32 -5.23
N ALA A 158 4.40 3.99 -5.08
CA ALA A 158 4.36 3.09 -6.25
C ALA A 158 3.01 2.98 -6.95
N SER A 159 1.95 3.64 -6.47
CA SER A 159 0.62 3.53 -7.06
C SER A 159 0.42 4.43 -8.29
N THR A 160 1.38 5.28 -8.63
CA THR A 160 1.25 6.25 -9.74
C THR A 160 2.49 6.28 -10.60
N ILE A 161 2.28 6.21 -11.91
CA ILE A 161 3.25 6.49 -12.97
C ILE A 161 2.87 7.84 -13.56
N MET A 162 3.85 8.70 -13.81
CA MET A 162 3.60 10.02 -14.41
C MET A 162 4.31 10.17 -15.74
N SER A 163 3.70 10.92 -16.66
CA SER A 163 4.41 11.42 -17.84
C SER A 163 5.49 12.43 -17.42
N SER A 164 6.64 12.40 -18.07
CA SER A 164 7.72 13.38 -17.84
C SER A 164 7.35 14.79 -18.29
N THR A 165 6.32 14.93 -19.13
CA THR A 165 5.77 16.24 -19.53
C THR A 165 5.32 17.08 -18.33
N LEU A 166 4.96 16.45 -17.21
CA LEU A 166 4.62 17.15 -15.96
C LEU A 166 5.79 17.97 -15.39
N PHE A 167 7.05 17.63 -15.69
CA PHE A 167 8.17 18.48 -15.31
C PHE A 167 8.14 19.86 -15.99
N GLY A 168 7.62 19.92 -17.22
CA GLY A 168 7.48 21.18 -17.98
C GLY A 168 6.48 22.16 -17.36
N ALA A 169 5.56 21.68 -16.51
CA ALA A 169 4.62 22.51 -15.77
C ALA A 169 5.23 23.15 -14.51
N VAL A 170 6.45 22.73 -14.11
CA VAL A 170 7.13 23.25 -12.93
C VAL A 170 7.72 24.63 -13.24
N SER A 171 7.08 25.67 -12.74
CA SER A 171 7.56 27.05 -12.88
C SER A 171 8.70 27.41 -11.93
N ASP A 172 8.75 26.80 -10.74
CA ASP A 172 9.77 27.06 -9.71
C ASP A 172 9.92 25.89 -8.72
N TRP A 173 11.06 25.20 -8.80
CA TRP A 173 11.43 24.11 -7.89
C TRP A 173 11.58 24.57 -6.43
N ARG A 174 11.98 25.83 -6.19
CA ARG A 174 12.11 26.35 -4.82
C ARG A 174 10.74 26.45 -4.15
N THR A 175 9.73 26.93 -4.88
CA THR A 175 8.34 26.97 -4.38
C THR A 175 7.83 25.57 -4.05
N MET A 176 8.13 24.55 -4.88
CA MET A 176 7.77 23.16 -4.59
C MET A 176 8.44 22.64 -3.31
N TYR A 177 9.74 22.93 -3.14
CA TYR A 177 10.51 22.55 -1.97
C TYR A 177 9.93 23.16 -0.68
N GLU A 178 9.72 24.48 -0.68
CA GLU A 178 9.21 25.23 0.48
C GLU A 178 7.77 24.82 0.86
N LYS A 179 7.02 24.26 -0.10
CA LYS A 179 5.62 23.87 0.12
C LYS A 179 5.45 22.44 0.63
N TYR A 180 6.18 21.48 0.06
CA TYR A 180 5.94 20.05 0.29
C TYR A 180 7.15 19.26 0.84
N VAL A 181 8.33 19.86 0.96
CA VAL A 181 9.50 19.19 1.56
C VAL A 181 9.89 19.89 2.86
N VAL A 182 10.09 21.20 2.81
CA VAL A 182 10.41 22.11 3.93
C VAL A 182 11.76 21.84 4.61
N THR A 183 11.97 20.65 5.15
CA THR A 183 13.15 20.26 5.93
C THR A 183 13.58 18.83 5.62
N ASP A 184 14.88 18.57 5.76
CA ASP A 184 15.46 17.24 5.56
C ASP A 184 15.34 16.34 6.80
N ARG A 185 14.87 16.88 7.94
CA ARG A 185 14.82 16.18 9.23
C ARG A 185 13.44 15.60 9.51
N ILE A 186 13.37 14.28 9.68
CA ILE A 186 12.16 13.56 10.09
C ILE A 186 11.94 13.71 11.61
N GLY A 187 10.68 13.87 12.04
CA GLY A 187 10.28 13.78 13.45
C GLY A 187 10.56 15.02 14.31
N ASP A 188 10.97 16.13 13.70
CA ASP A 188 11.05 17.44 14.37
C ASP A 188 9.73 18.23 14.34
N GLY A 189 8.68 17.61 13.78
CA GLY A 189 7.35 18.22 13.59
C GLY A 189 7.27 19.25 12.47
N GLN A 190 8.37 19.54 11.77
CA GLN A 190 8.44 20.46 10.63
C GLN A 190 8.52 19.72 9.29
N HIS A 191 8.81 18.42 9.30
CA HIS A 191 8.84 17.62 8.09
C HIS A 191 7.45 17.50 7.46
N GLU A 192 7.40 17.79 6.15
CA GLU A 192 6.22 17.57 5.33
C GLU A 192 6.44 16.28 4.54
N TYR A 193 5.45 15.41 4.57
CA TYR A 193 5.44 14.14 3.83
C TYR A 193 4.60 14.29 2.57
N PHE A 194 4.63 13.29 1.70
CA PHE A 194 3.78 13.18 0.51
C PHE A 194 4.14 14.20 -0.59
N PHE A 195 5.44 14.49 -0.76
CA PHE A 195 5.94 15.34 -1.84
C PHE A 195 5.41 14.88 -3.21
N THR A 196 5.45 13.58 -3.50
CA THR A 196 5.00 13.04 -4.80
C THR A 196 3.51 13.30 -5.06
N LEU A 197 2.65 13.08 -4.06
CA LEU A 197 1.22 13.40 -4.14
C LEU A 197 0.99 14.90 -4.41
N GLY A 198 1.66 15.76 -3.64
CA GLY A 198 1.59 17.21 -3.81
C GLY A 198 2.10 17.63 -5.19
N PHE A 199 3.19 17.03 -5.66
CA PHE A 199 3.77 17.26 -6.97
C PHE A 199 2.80 16.93 -8.09
N TYR A 200 2.28 15.69 -8.12
CA TYR A 200 1.36 15.24 -9.19
C TYR A 200 0.13 16.14 -9.28
N LEU A 201 -0.54 16.37 -8.16
CA LEU A 201 -1.77 17.17 -8.14
C LEU A 201 -1.49 18.65 -8.43
N GLU A 202 -0.33 19.18 -8.06
CA GLU A 202 0.02 20.55 -8.43
C GLU A 202 0.34 20.69 -9.93
N GLN A 203 1.00 19.70 -10.54
CA GLN A 203 1.35 19.77 -11.96
C GLN A 203 0.12 19.59 -12.85
N ILE A 204 -0.75 18.63 -12.58
CA ILE A 204 -1.94 18.42 -13.43
C ILE A 204 -2.91 19.61 -13.37
N ALA A 205 -2.94 20.35 -12.27
CA ALA A 205 -3.75 21.56 -12.13
C ALA A 205 -3.26 22.72 -13.01
N LYS A 206 -2.03 22.63 -13.55
CA LYS A 206 -1.43 23.63 -14.45
C LYS A 206 -1.57 23.26 -15.93
N LEU A 207 -2.03 22.04 -16.23
CA LEU A 207 -2.23 21.59 -17.61
C LEU A 207 -3.48 22.26 -18.20
N GLU A 208 -3.41 22.58 -19.50
CA GLU A 208 -4.58 23.03 -20.26
C GLU A 208 -5.59 21.88 -20.46
N HIS A 209 -5.06 20.66 -20.66
CA HIS A 209 -5.83 19.44 -20.82
C HIS A 209 -5.17 18.34 -20.01
N PHE A 210 -5.93 17.73 -19.09
CA PHE A 210 -5.52 16.57 -18.32
C PHE A 210 -6.18 15.31 -18.88
N LYS A 211 -5.43 14.21 -18.89
CA LYS A 211 -5.93 12.87 -19.22
C LYS A 211 -5.20 11.83 -18.35
N GLY A 212 -5.91 11.30 -17.37
CA GLY A 212 -5.42 10.21 -16.52
C GLY A 212 -6.18 8.91 -16.72
N ILE A 213 -5.54 7.80 -16.36
CA ILE A 213 -6.19 6.49 -16.28
C ILE A 213 -5.94 5.85 -14.91
N MET A 214 -6.99 5.32 -14.30
CA MET A 214 -6.91 4.45 -13.14
C MET A 214 -7.23 3.02 -13.57
N LEU A 215 -6.28 2.10 -13.38
CA LEU A 215 -6.45 0.71 -13.78
C LEU A 215 -7.47 -0.01 -12.91
N GLY A 216 -8.21 -0.92 -13.54
CA GLY A 216 -9.20 -1.76 -12.89
C GLY A 216 -8.57 -2.77 -11.93
N LYS A 217 -9.32 -3.18 -10.91
CA LYS A 217 -8.83 -4.02 -9.81
C LYS A 217 -8.73 -5.51 -10.12
N HIS A 218 -8.80 -5.90 -11.39
CA HIS A 218 -8.86 -7.32 -11.79
C HIS A 218 -7.48 -8.01 -11.82
N ARG A 219 -6.39 -7.31 -11.47
CA ARG A 219 -5.02 -7.85 -11.51
C ARG A 219 -4.20 -7.48 -10.28
N GLN A 220 -3.42 -8.43 -9.77
CA GLN A 220 -2.36 -8.17 -8.81
C GLN A 220 -1.15 -7.58 -9.53
N TRP A 221 -0.83 -6.31 -9.26
CA TRP A 221 0.25 -5.61 -9.96
C TRP A 221 1.59 -5.62 -9.24
N ARG A 222 1.62 -6.05 -7.98
CA ARG A 222 2.84 -6.08 -7.18
C ARG A 222 2.92 -7.29 -6.27
N ARG A 223 4.17 -7.57 -5.91
CA ARG A 223 4.59 -8.47 -4.85
C ARG A 223 5.48 -7.71 -3.88
N ASP A 224 5.11 -7.69 -2.61
CA ASP A 224 5.98 -7.17 -1.54
C ASP A 224 7.09 -8.18 -1.22
N SER A 225 8.30 -7.69 -0.93
CA SER A 225 9.45 -8.53 -0.61
C SER A 225 9.25 -9.27 0.73
N PRO A 226 9.53 -10.58 0.82
CA PRO A 226 9.57 -11.31 2.10
C PRO A 226 10.62 -10.78 3.07
N CYS A 227 11.63 -10.06 2.58
CA CYS A 227 12.66 -9.44 3.41
C CYS A 227 12.17 -8.20 4.16
N LYS A 228 10.93 -7.75 3.92
CA LYS A 228 10.30 -6.67 4.67
C LYS A 228 9.95 -7.15 6.08
N LYS A 229 10.97 -7.12 6.95
CA LYS A 229 10.88 -7.48 8.37
C LYS A 229 10.94 -6.22 9.24
N GLY A 230 10.12 -6.18 10.29
CA GLY A 230 10.21 -5.21 11.38
C GLY A 230 9.08 -4.18 11.44
N ASN A 231 8.92 -3.56 12.62
CA ASN A 231 8.01 -2.44 12.84
C ASN A 231 8.32 -1.34 11.83
N SER A 232 7.29 -0.88 11.13
CA SER A 232 7.45 0.27 10.25
C SER A 232 7.82 1.50 11.09
N TYR A 233 8.87 2.24 10.71
CA TYR A 233 9.19 3.51 11.36
C TYR A 233 8.01 4.50 11.33
N TRP A 234 7.06 4.29 10.40
CA TRP A 234 5.81 5.02 10.32
C TRP A 234 4.89 4.85 11.53
N ASN A 235 5.05 3.78 12.33
CA ASN A 235 4.21 3.56 13.51
C ASN A 235 4.43 4.65 14.56
N ASP A 236 5.70 5.03 14.81
CA ASP A 236 6.04 6.06 15.78
C ASP A 236 5.63 7.47 15.31
N LEU A 237 5.49 7.65 13.99
CA LEU A 237 5.14 8.91 13.34
C LEU A 237 3.70 8.95 12.83
N VAL A 238 2.86 7.96 13.20
CA VAL A 238 1.54 7.75 12.58
C VAL A 238 0.66 9.00 12.64
N PHE A 239 0.68 9.72 13.77
CA PHE A 239 -0.11 10.93 13.95
C PHE A 239 0.47 12.11 13.18
N GLU A 240 1.79 12.30 13.20
CA GLU A 240 2.45 13.36 12.44
C GLU A 240 2.16 13.20 10.94
N VAL A 241 2.33 11.99 10.43
CA VAL A 241 2.20 11.68 9.01
C VAL A 241 0.74 11.76 8.57
N TRP A 242 -0.14 11.00 9.20
CA TRP A 242 -1.50 10.79 8.68
C TRP A 242 -2.55 11.73 9.26
N VAL A 243 -2.37 12.21 10.50
CA VAL A 243 -3.31 13.19 11.09
C VAL A 243 -2.95 14.61 10.65
N LYS A 244 -1.67 14.98 10.67
CA LYS A 244 -1.21 16.32 10.29
C LYS A 244 -0.80 16.41 8.83
N SER A 245 0.31 15.78 8.44
CA SER A 245 0.99 16.11 7.18
C SER A 245 0.20 15.71 5.93
N TYR A 246 -0.57 14.63 5.98
CA TYR A 246 -1.51 14.30 4.91
C TYR A 246 -2.58 15.38 4.73
N CYS A 247 -3.22 15.79 5.83
CA CYS A 247 -4.20 16.88 5.80
C CYS A 247 -3.57 18.17 5.27
N ASP A 248 -2.42 18.58 5.83
CA ASP A 248 -1.71 19.80 5.42
C ASP A 248 -1.36 19.77 3.92
N THR A 249 -0.88 18.64 3.41
CA THR A 249 -0.58 18.45 1.98
C THR A 249 -1.81 18.69 1.12
N ILE A 250 -2.95 18.07 1.47
CA ILE A 250 -4.20 18.23 0.74
C ILE A 250 -4.70 19.70 0.80
N PHE A 251 -4.59 20.36 1.95
CA PHE A 251 -4.98 21.77 2.07
C PHE A 251 -4.08 22.72 1.29
N LYS A 252 -2.78 22.42 1.17
CA LYS A 252 -1.82 23.20 0.37
C LYS A 252 -2.05 23.12 -1.14
N LEU A 253 -2.80 22.12 -1.63
CA LEU A 253 -3.10 22.00 -3.05
C LEU A 253 -3.82 23.24 -3.59
N PRO A 254 -3.73 23.55 -4.90
CA PRO A 254 -4.43 24.67 -5.52
C PRO A 254 -5.94 24.72 -5.22
N ASP A 255 -6.52 25.92 -5.23
CA ASP A 255 -7.94 26.15 -4.91
C ASP A 255 -8.92 25.56 -5.94
N CYS A 256 -8.42 25.14 -7.11
CA CYS A 256 -9.24 24.42 -8.09
C CYS A 256 -9.75 23.09 -7.52
N TYR A 257 -9.07 22.50 -6.54
CA TYR A 257 -9.49 21.27 -5.88
C TYR A 257 -10.54 21.53 -4.80
N THR A 258 -11.76 21.05 -5.02
CA THR A 258 -12.90 21.22 -4.12
C THR A 258 -13.01 20.09 -3.10
N ASP A 259 -13.82 20.28 -2.05
CA ASP A 259 -14.21 19.22 -1.11
C ASP A 259 -13.04 18.42 -0.50
N LYS A 260 -11.92 19.11 -0.27
CA LYS A 260 -10.69 18.58 0.36
C LYS A 260 -10.93 17.74 1.63
N PRO A 261 -11.79 18.13 2.58
CA PRO A 261 -12.09 17.30 3.75
C PRO A 261 -12.69 15.94 3.42
N ASP A 262 -13.49 15.84 2.34
CA ASP A 262 -14.12 14.59 1.93
C ASP A 262 -13.11 13.65 1.29
N VAL A 263 -12.15 14.19 0.52
CA VAL A 263 -11.02 13.42 -0.01
C VAL A 263 -10.13 12.88 1.12
N ILE A 264 -9.86 13.69 2.15
CA ILE A 264 -9.11 13.23 3.32
C ILE A 264 -9.85 12.07 4.00
N ARG A 265 -11.14 12.25 4.32
CA ARG A 265 -11.94 11.20 4.99
C ARG A 265 -12.06 9.92 4.19
N SER A 266 -12.01 10.02 2.86
CA SER A 266 -12.14 8.87 1.96
C SER A 266 -10.82 8.27 1.51
N SER A 267 -9.68 8.76 2.01
CA SER A 267 -8.35 8.19 1.73
C SER A 267 -8.24 6.75 2.20
N ASP A 268 -7.62 5.88 1.41
CA ASP A 268 -7.42 4.46 1.79
C ASP A 268 -6.63 4.31 3.08
N ASN A 269 -5.71 5.24 3.35
CA ASN A 269 -4.93 5.18 4.58
C ASN A 269 -5.75 5.58 5.82
N ILE A 270 -6.93 6.16 5.65
CA ILE A 270 -7.81 6.61 6.74
C ILE A 270 -9.04 5.70 6.87
N VAL A 271 -9.65 5.32 5.75
CA VAL A 271 -10.93 4.57 5.68
C VAL A 271 -10.83 3.16 6.25
N TYR A 272 -9.67 2.48 6.18
CA TYR A 272 -9.52 1.11 6.68
C TYR A 272 -9.30 1.02 8.20
N GLY A 273 -9.99 1.87 8.97
CA GLY A 273 -10.02 1.78 10.42
C GLY A 273 -8.82 2.37 11.17
N ARG A 274 -7.82 2.96 10.47
CA ARG A 274 -6.57 3.46 11.08
C ARG A 274 -6.82 4.37 12.28
N PHE A 275 -7.89 5.16 12.25
CA PHE A 275 -8.25 6.09 13.31
C PHE A 275 -9.62 5.86 13.92
N GLU A 276 -10.09 4.61 13.89
CA GLU A 276 -11.28 4.18 14.60
C GLU A 276 -10.99 3.85 16.06
N ARG A 277 -12.05 3.59 16.82
CA ARG A 277 -11.98 3.33 18.28
C ARG A 277 -10.97 2.26 18.64
N GLN A 278 -10.94 1.16 17.89
CA GLN A 278 -10.08 0.02 18.18
C GLN A 278 -8.61 0.39 18.00
N SER A 279 -8.24 0.98 16.86
CA SER A 279 -6.87 1.44 16.61
C SER A 279 -6.43 2.52 17.61
N MET A 280 -7.32 3.42 18.03
CA MET A 280 -7.02 4.40 19.08
C MET A 280 -6.72 3.74 20.43
N VAL A 281 -7.47 2.71 20.81
CA VAL A 281 -7.19 1.93 22.02
C VAL A 281 -5.85 1.20 21.91
N GLU A 282 -5.51 0.67 20.73
CA GLU A 282 -4.22 0.02 20.47
C GLU A 282 -3.06 1.00 20.54
N TYR A 283 -3.17 2.17 19.89
CA TYR A 283 -2.18 3.23 20.02
C TYR A 283 -2.02 3.70 21.47
N ARG A 284 -3.10 3.71 22.26
CA ARG A 284 -3.00 4.04 23.68
C ARG A 284 -2.24 2.97 24.47
N ARG A 285 -2.46 1.69 24.16
CA ARG A 285 -1.78 0.55 24.79
C ARG A 285 -0.30 0.47 24.44
N SER A 286 0.07 0.81 23.21
CA SER A 286 1.48 0.89 22.77
C SER A 286 2.20 2.15 23.26
N GLY A 287 1.49 3.09 23.89
CA GLY A 287 2.04 4.34 24.40
C GLY A 287 2.13 5.47 23.36
N LEU A 288 1.71 5.21 22.12
CA LEU A 288 1.72 6.19 21.03
C LEU A 288 0.62 7.26 21.20
N LEU A 289 -0.58 6.89 21.66
CA LEU A 289 -1.67 7.83 21.91
C LEU A 289 -1.64 8.33 23.35
N THR A 290 -1.25 9.59 23.53
CA THR A 290 -1.31 10.29 24.83
C THR A 290 -2.28 11.47 24.77
N LYS A 291 -2.64 12.03 25.93
CA LYS A 291 -3.47 13.24 25.97
C LYS A 291 -2.80 14.41 25.24
N GLU A 292 -1.48 14.51 25.35
CA GLU A 292 -0.69 15.52 24.65
C GLU A 292 -0.81 15.36 23.13
N VAL A 293 -0.69 14.13 22.62
CA VAL A 293 -0.89 13.82 21.19
C VAL A 293 -2.28 14.25 20.72
N VAL A 294 -3.34 13.90 21.46
CA VAL A 294 -4.71 14.30 21.10
C VAL A 294 -4.86 15.83 21.04
N LEU A 295 -4.29 16.54 22.03
CA LEU A 295 -4.34 18.01 22.08
C LEU A 295 -3.54 18.65 20.93
N ASN A 296 -2.35 18.12 20.62
CA ASN A 296 -1.48 18.64 19.56
C ASN A 296 -2.14 18.60 18.18
N TYR A 297 -2.95 17.56 17.92
CA TYR A 297 -3.63 17.38 16.64
C TYR A 297 -5.11 17.80 16.64
N ARG A 298 -5.54 18.61 17.62
CA ARG A 298 -6.96 18.96 17.84
C ARG A 298 -7.74 19.35 16.58
N LYS A 299 -7.15 20.19 15.72
CA LYS A 299 -7.82 20.73 14.52
C LYS A 299 -8.00 19.72 13.38
N TYR A 300 -7.35 18.55 13.46
CA TYR A 300 -7.33 17.56 12.39
C TYR A 300 -8.30 16.40 12.60
N TRP A 301 -8.66 16.10 13.85
CA TRP A 301 -9.38 14.87 14.19
C TRP A 301 -10.71 14.69 13.46
N GLU A 302 -11.48 15.76 13.25
CA GLU A 302 -12.76 15.71 12.54
C GLU A 302 -12.63 15.32 11.05
N MET A 303 -11.42 15.37 10.50
CA MET A 303 -11.13 15.01 9.11
C MET A 303 -10.60 13.60 8.96
N VAL A 304 -10.10 12.99 10.04
CA VAL A 304 -9.38 11.71 9.96
C VAL A 304 -9.98 10.62 10.85
N SER A 305 -10.84 10.97 11.81
CA SER A 305 -11.47 10.02 12.73
C SER A 305 -12.97 10.21 12.77
N THR A 306 -13.69 9.11 12.96
CA THR A 306 -15.12 9.12 13.27
C THR A 306 -15.41 9.37 14.75
N LEU A 307 -14.38 9.37 15.60
CA LEU A 307 -14.50 9.63 17.03
C LEU A 307 -14.56 11.13 17.29
N SER A 308 -15.42 11.52 18.23
CA SER A 308 -15.40 12.88 18.74
C SER A 308 -14.09 13.18 19.48
N PHE A 309 -13.75 14.46 19.56
CA PHE A 309 -12.58 14.91 20.32
C PHE A 309 -12.62 14.47 21.80
N ASP A 310 -13.81 14.46 22.40
CA ASP A 310 -14.00 14.03 23.79
C ASP A 310 -13.76 12.52 23.95
N GLU A 311 -14.21 11.69 23.00
CA GLU A 311 -13.90 10.25 23.00
C GLU A 311 -12.39 10.00 22.87
N LEU A 312 -11.69 10.75 22.02
CA LEU A 312 -10.23 10.65 21.89
C LEU A 312 -9.51 11.02 23.19
N ILE A 313 -9.92 12.11 23.85
CA ILE A 313 -9.39 12.50 25.16
C ILE A 313 -9.69 11.44 26.22
N GLU A 314 -10.88 10.84 26.20
CA GLU A 314 -11.27 9.77 27.11
C GLU A 314 -10.38 8.55 26.95
N ILE A 315 -10.19 8.07 25.71
CA ILE A 315 -9.31 6.93 25.41
C ILE A 315 -7.87 7.25 25.86
N ALA A 316 -7.37 8.43 25.49
CA ALA A 316 -6.02 8.86 25.82
C ALA A 316 -5.77 9.00 27.34
N SER A 317 -6.80 9.35 28.11
CA SER A 317 -6.70 9.58 29.56
C SER A 317 -7.04 8.35 30.41
N THR A 318 -7.67 7.33 29.83
CA THR A 318 -8.06 6.12 30.56
C THR A 318 -6.82 5.28 30.88
N PRO A 319 -6.64 4.79 32.13
CA PRO A 319 -5.58 3.85 32.47
C PRO A 319 -5.66 2.59 31.60
N THR A 320 -4.50 2.11 31.15
CA THR A 320 -4.38 0.99 30.20
C THR A 320 -5.10 -0.28 30.64
N GLU A 321 -5.11 -0.52 31.96
CA GLU A 321 -5.74 -1.69 32.58
C GLU A 321 -7.28 -1.63 32.49
N LYS A 322 -7.83 -0.41 32.45
CA LYS A 322 -9.27 -0.15 32.42
C LYS A 322 -9.83 0.01 31.01
N LEU A 323 -8.98 0.19 30.00
CA LEU A 323 -9.41 0.29 28.60
C LEU A 323 -10.18 -0.97 28.17
N SER A 324 -9.66 -2.12 28.57
CA SER A 324 -10.26 -3.44 28.38
C SER A 324 -11.65 -3.58 29.01
N GLU A 325 -11.88 -3.01 30.18
CA GLU A 325 -13.19 -3.13 30.84
C GLU A 325 -14.21 -2.18 30.20
N ARG A 326 -13.75 -1.02 29.71
CA ARG A 326 -14.60 0.10 29.30
C ARG A 326 -14.95 0.09 27.82
N PHE A 327 -13.96 -0.17 26.98
CA PHE A 327 -14.15 -0.26 25.52
C PHE A 327 -14.30 -1.70 25.04
N GLY A 328 -14.38 -2.63 26.01
CA GLY A 328 -14.43 -4.06 25.80
C GLY A 328 -13.03 -4.64 25.57
N ASN A 329 -12.74 -5.72 26.28
CA ASN A 329 -11.83 -6.73 25.78
C ASN A 329 -12.64 -7.41 24.69
N ARG A 330 -12.56 -6.85 23.48
CA ARG A 330 -12.03 -7.74 22.48
C ARG A 330 -10.53 -7.54 22.57
N LEU A 331 -9.93 -8.24 23.54
CA LEU A 331 -8.69 -8.92 23.20
C LEU A 331 -9.06 -9.65 21.91
N PHE A 332 -8.78 -9.01 20.76
CA PHE A 332 -8.07 -9.75 19.75
C PHE A 332 -6.92 -10.31 20.54
N ASP A 333 -7.05 -11.58 20.90
CA ASP A 333 -5.88 -12.37 21.06
C ASP A 333 -5.24 -12.26 19.67
N CYS A 334 -4.43 -11.21 19.48
CA CYS A 334 -3.45 -11.14 18.40
C CYS A 334 -2.40 -12.20 18.78
N THR A 335 -2.87 -13.44 18.84
CA THR A 335 -2.04 -14.60 18.73
C THR A 335 -1.46 -14.47 17.36
N SER A 336 -0.13 -14.38 17.30
CA SER A 336 0.60 -14.44 16.05
C SER A 336 0.07 -15.61 15.22
N TRP A 337 0.18 -15.52 13.90
CA TRP A 337 -0.21 -16.61 13.00
C TRP A 337 0.11 -18.00 13.56
N GLU A 338 1.31 -18.18 14.11
CA GLU A 338 1.77 -19.45 14.71
C GLU A 338 0.88 -19.91 15.86
N LYS A 339 0.46 -19.03 16.76
CA LYS A 339 -0.44 -19.39 17.87
C LYS A 339 -1.88 -19.65 17.40
N ASN A 340 -2.33 -18.97 16.35
CA ASN A 340 -3.62 -19.27 15.73
C ASN A 340 -3.60 -20.65 15.08
N ILE A 341 -2.54 -20.98 14.35
CA ILE A 341 -2.37 -22.28 13.73
C ILE A 341 -2.14 -23.37 14.78
N GLU A 342 -1.32 -23.20 15.81
CA GLU A 342 -1.16 -24.18 16.90
C GLU A 342 -2.51 -24.57 17.53
N ARG A 343 -3.43 -23.62 17.67
CA ARG A 343 -4.79 -23.87 18.18
C ARG A 343 -5.65 -24.65 17.19
N LEU A 344 -5.41 -24.46 15.89
CA LEU A 344 -6.22 -25.00 14.81
C LEU A 344 -5.62 -26.27 14.19
N GLU A 345 -4.34 -26.57 14.40
CA GLU A 345 -3.57 -27.64 13.75
C GLU A 345 -4.27 -29.00 13.91
N SER A 346 -4.70 -29.33 15.13
CA SER A 346 -5.46 -30.56 15.42
C SER A 346 -6.83 -30.64 14.72
N ARG A 347 -7.38 -29.51 14.26
CA ARG A 347 -8.69 -29.39 13.60
C ARG A 347 -8.55 -29.30 12.09
N LEU A 348 -7.46 -28.70 11.59
CA LEU A 348 -7.17 -28.54 10.17
C LEU A 348 -6.70 -29.85 9.52
N ASN A 349 -6.02 -30.72 10.28
CA ASN A 349 -5.47 -31.96 9.76
C ASN A 349 -6.55 -32.87 9.14
N GLY A 350 -6.47 -33.06 7.82
CA GLY A 350 -7.37 -33.91 7.03
C GLY A 350 -8.75 -33.31 6.74
N LYS A 351 -9.00 -32.03 7.06
CA LYS A 351 -10.25 -31.33 6.75
C LYS A 351 -10.08 -30.32 5.65
N LYS A 352 -11.18 -30.05 4.94
CA LYS A 352 -11.24 -28.98 3.95
C LYS A 352 -11.34 -27.61 4.62
N VAL A 353 -10.56 -26.65 4.14
CA VAL A 353 -10.48 -25.28 4.67
C VAL A 353 -11.08 -24.32 3.65
N ILE A 354 -12.04 -23.52 4.09
CA ILE A 354 -12.63 -22.43 3.31
C ILE A 354 -12.14 -21.12 3.90
N ILE A 355 -11.56 -20.26 3.07
CA ILE A 355 -11.11 -18.94 3.51
C ILE A 355 -12.19 -17.94 3.12
N TYR A 356 -12.86 -17.34 4.09
CA TYR A 356 -13.89 -16.35 3.85
C TYR A 356 -13.28 -14.94 3.88
N GLY A 357 -13.32 -14.27 2.74
CA GLY A 357 -12.70 -12.96 2.50
C GLY A 357 -11.65 -13.05 1.39
N ALA A 358 -11.77 -12.20 0.38
CA ALA A 358 -10.82 -12.12 -0.75
C ALA A 358 -10.00 -10.82 -0.75
N GLY A 359 -10.01 -10.08 0.37
CA GLY A 359 -9.18 -8.89 0.58
C GLY A 359 -7.81 -9.22 1.17
N ILE A 360 -7.14 -8.19 1.69
CA ILE A 360 -5.78 -8.27 2.28
C ILE A 360 -5.69 -9.38 3.34
N TYR A 361 -6.66 -9.48 4.26
CA TYR A 361 -6.69 -10.51 5.30
C TYR A 361 -6.85 -11.93 4.75
N GLY A 362 -7.68 -12.11 3.73
CA GLY A 362 -7.88 -13.40 3.06
C GLY A 362 -6.64 -13.86 2.33
N SER A 363 -6.00 -12.93 1.60
CA SER A 363 -4.72 -13.18 0.90
C SER A 363 -3.64 -13.60 1.87
N TYR A 364 -3.50 -12.87 2.98
CA TYR A 364 -2.53 -13.18 4.02
C TYR A 364 -2.78 -14.57 4.65
N ALA A 365 -4.01 -14.88 5.04
CA ALA A 365 -4.35 -16.17 5.65
C ALA A 365 -4.12 -17.34 4.68
N LEU A 366 -4.49 -17.17 3.41
CA LEU A 366 -4.25 -18.16 2.35
C LEU A 366 -2.76 -18.45 2.21
N LYS A 367 -1.98 -17.39 2.08
CA LYS A 367 -0.54 -17.47 1.88
C LYS A 367 0.18 -18.20 3.00
N LYS A 368 -0.15 -17.86 4.24
CA LYS A 368 0.42 -18.53 5.40
C LYS A 368 0.02 -20.01 5.50
N LEU A 369 -1.21 -20.37 5.14
CA LEU A 369 -1.61 -21.78 5.05
C LEU A 369 -0.80 -22.54 4.00
N LEU A 370 -0.49 -21.90 2.86
CA LEU A 370 0.36 -22.49 1.83
C LEU A 370 1.79 -22.69 2.34
N ASP A 371 2.36 -21.67 2.99
CA ASP A 371 3.70 -21.74 3.59
C ASP A 371 3.80 -22.86 4.65
N ASP A 372 2.72 -23.09 5.41
CA ASP A 372 2.63 -24.13 6.44
C ASP A 372 2.26 -25.52 5.86
N GLY A 373 2.11 -25.66 4.54
CA GLY A 373 1.91 -26.93 3.86
C GLY A 373 0.46 -27.41 3.73
N TYR A 374 -0.54 -26.55 3.97
CA TYR A 374 -1.97 -26.87 3.90
C TYR A 374 -2.58 -26.74 2.48
N ALA A 375 -1.76 -26.78 1.43
CA ALA A 375 -2.21 -26.57 0.05
C ALA A 375 -3.31 -27.55 -0.40
N ASN A 376 -3.27 -28.79 0.08
CA ASN A 376 -4.22 -29.84 -0.30
C ASN A 376 -5.54 -29.77 0.49
N GLU A 377 -5.53 -29.07 1.61
CA GLU A 377 -6.63 -28.89 2.54
C GLU A 377 -7.51 -27.71 2.12
N ILE A 378 -6.96 -26.72 1.40
CA ILE A 378 -7.73 -25.57 0.93
C ILE A 378 -8.78 -26.01 -0.11
N ALA A 379 -10.05 -25.72 0.19
CA ALA A 379 -11.19 -25.93 -0.69
C ALA A 379 -11.44 -24.74 -1.63
N GLY A 380 -11.08 -23.52 -1.21
CA GLY A 380 -11.21 -22.31 -2.00
C GLY A 380 -11.41 -21.06 -1.16
N VAL A 381 -11.50 -19.92 -1.85
CA VAL A 381 -11.73 -18.60 -1.25
C VAL A 381 -13.19 -18.21 -1.48
N ALA A 382 -13.89 -17.80 -0.42
CA ALA A 382 -15.31 -17.51 -0.43
C ALA A 382 -15.60 -16.04 -0.13
N VAL A 383 -16.60 -15.48 -0.82
CA VAL A 383 -17.14 -14.13 -0.58
C VAL A 383 -18.67 -14.14 -0.61
N SER A 384 -19.31 -13.09 -0.06
CA SER A 384 -20.77 -12.89 -0.18
C SER A 384 -21.18 -12.54 -1.61
N ASP A 385 -20.38 -11.72 -2.29
CA ASP A 385 -20.66 -11.19 -3.62
C ASP A 385 -19.38 -11.23 -4.45
N THR A 386 -19.39 -12.00 -5.53
CA THR A 386 -18.24 -12.14 -6.44
C THR A 386 -18.08 -10.94 -7.36
N SER A 387 -19.11 -10.10 -7.55
CA SER A 387 -19.06 -8.96 -8.47
C SER A 387 -18.10 -7.85 -8.03
N GLN A 388 -17.77 -7.82 -6.73
CA GLN A 388 -16.93 -6.79 -6.10
C GLN A 388 -15.53 -7.28 -5.73
N ASN A 389 -15.17 -8.52 -6.06
CA ASN A 389 -13.92 -9.16 -5.64
C ASN A 389 -13.05 -9.59 -6.83
N LEU A 390 -11.81 -9.96 -6.55
CA LEU A 390 -10.93 -10.61 -7.52
C LEU A 390 -11.55 -11.92 -8.00
N ASP A 391 -11.26 -12.33 -9.23
CA ASP A 391 -11.74 -13.61 -9.77
C ASP A 391 -10.91 -14.80 -9.20
N ASP A 392 -9.68 -14.53 -8.78
CA ASP A 392 -8.71 -15.48 -8.22
C ASP A 392 -7.89 -14.82 -7.10
N LEU A 393 -7.43 -15.63 -6.14
CA LEU A 393 -6.50 -15.21 -5.09
C LEU A 393 -5.41 -16.27 -4.91
N GLU A 394 -4.16 -15.93 -5.22
CA GLU A 394 -2.99 -16.82 -5.13
C GLU A 394 -3.20 -18.18 -5.85
N GLY A 395 -3.90 -18.18 -6.99
CA GLY A 395 -4.20 -19.39 -7.78
C GLY A 395 -5.43 -20.18 -7.32
N TYR A 396 -6.16 -19.69 -6.31
CA TYR A 396 -7.43 -20.25 -5.86
C TYR A 396 -8.62 -19.38 -6.32
N PRO A 397 -9.64 -19.97 -6.97
CA PRO A 397 -10.79 -19.22 -7.45
C PRO A 397 -11.57 -18.61 -6.28
N VAL A 398 -11.94 -17.34 -6.45
CA VAL A 398 -12.82 -16.64 -5.50
C VAL A 398 -14.26 -16.91 -5.90
N GLN A 399 -14.99 -17.59 -5.02
CA GLN A 399 -16.34 -18.09 -5.30
C GLN A 399 -17.35 -17.54 -4.31
N ASN A 400 -18.63 -17.60 -4.68
CA ASN A 400 -19.69 -17.28 -3.75
C ASN A 400 -19.72 -18.34 -2.64
N ILE A 401 -19.91 -17.93 -1.37
CA ILE A 401 -20.02 -18.86 -0.24
C ILE A 401 -21.10 -19.94 -0.43
N HIS A 402 -22.12 -19.68 -1.24
CA HIS A 402 -23.15 -20.65 -1.59
C HIS A 402 -22.61 -21.90 -2.32
N GLU A 403 -21.49 -21.79 -3.03
CA GLU A 403 -20.83 -22.92 -3.71
C GLU A 403 -20.30 -23.96 -2.71
N PHE A 404 -20.02 -23.55 -1.46
CA PHE A 404 -19.50 -24.41 -0.41
C PHE A 404 -20.58 -25.01 0.51
N MET A 405 -21.86 -24.85 0.18
CA MET A 405 -22.97 -25.31 1.03
C MET A 405 -23.00 -26.82 1.27
N SER A 406 -22.44 -27.62 0.35
CA SER A 406 -22.28 -29.07 0.51
C SER A 406 -21.29 -29.43 1.63
N GLN A 407 -20.33 -28.55 1.91
CA GLN A 407 -19.23 -28.77 2.87
C GLN A 407 -19.48 -28.13 4.24
N LYS A 408 -20.60 -27.42 4.43
CA LYS A 408 -20.84 -26.54 5.60
C LYS A 408 -20.72 -27.18 6.99
N LYS A 409 -20.85 -28.50 7.10
CA LYS A 409 -20.70 -29.23 8.38
C LYS A 409 -19.29 -29.77 8.61
N GLU A 410 -18.54 -29.98 7.54
CA GLU A 410 -17.29 -30.74 7.53
C GLU A 410 -16.07 -29.85 7.34
N ALA A 411 -16.21 -28.79 6.54
CA ALA A 411 -15.16 -27.82 6.33
C ALA A 411 -14.95 -26.93 7.57
N GLU A 412 -13.69 -26.52 7.74
CA GLU A 412 -13.27 -25.46 8.63
C GLU A 412 -13.33 -24.13 7.86
N VAL A 413 -14.07 -23.14 8.35
CA VAL A 413 -14.19 -21.83 7.70
C VAL A 413 -13.37 -20.82 8.47
N MET A 414 -12.32 -20.29 7.85
CA MET A 414 -11.48 -19.23 8.37
C MET A 414 -12.00 -17.90 7.86
N ILE A 415 -12.61 -17.11 8.74
CA ILE A 415 -13.13 -15.78 8.45
C ILE A 415 -11.97 -14.79 8.58
N ALA A 416 -11.42 -14.42 7.42
CA ALA A 416 -10.25 -13.57 7.27
C ALA A 416 -10.66 -12.23 6.67
N THR A 417 -11.26 -11.38 7.51
CA THR A 417 -11.73 -10.03 7.16
C THR A 417 -11.42 -9.05 8.28
N LEU A 418 -11.75 -7.77 8.08
CA LEU A 418 -11.76 -6.79 9.16
C LEU A 418 -12.60 -7.30 10.35
N PRO A 419 -12.20 -7.01 11.59
CA PRO A 419 -12.82 -7.68 12.74
C PRO A 419 -14.30 -7.38 12.97
N ASP A 420 -14.74 -6.15 12.72
CA ASP A 420 -16.15 -5.79 12.84
C ASP A 420 -17.00 -6.50 11.79
N THR A 421 -16.46 -6.67 10.57
CA THR A 421 -17.08 -7.46 9.50
C THR A 421 -17.07 -8.95 9.83
N ALA A 422 -15.99 -9.46 10.43
CA ALA A 422 -15.82 -10.90 10.71
C ALA A 422 -16.93 -11.45 11.62
N LEU A 423 -17.37 -10.66 12.61
CA LEU A 423 -18.47 -11.05 13.52
C LEU A 423 -19.84 -11.01 12.86
N GLU A 424 -20.06 -10.08 11.92
CA GLU A 424 -21.28 -10.06 11.13
C GLU A 424 -21.33 -11.28 10.20
N ILE A 425 -20.22 -11.56 9.53
CA ILE A 425 -20.03 -12.74 8.68
C ILE A 425 -20.24 -14.02 9.49
N GLU A 426 -19.65 -14.15 10.68
CA GLU A 426 -19.83 -15.33 11.53
C GLU A 426 -21.31 -15.60 11.82
N LYS A 427 -22.08 -14.56 12.14
CA LYS A 427 -23.53 -14.67 12.37
C LYS A 427 -24.26 -15.11 11.10
N ILE A 428 -23.89 -14.57 9.94
CA ILE A 428 -24.48 -14.93 8.64
C ILE A 428 -24.18 -16.41 8.34
N LEU A 429 -22.91 -16.83 8.42
CA LEU A 429 -22.48 -18.20 8.15
C LEU A 429 -23.10 -19.21 9.12
N SER A 430 -23.23 -18.84 10.39
CA SER A 430 -23.93 -19.65 11.39
C SER A 430 -25.41 -19.85 11.01
N ARG A 431 -26.09 -18.80 10.53
CA ARG A 431 -27.48 -18.90 10.03
C ARG A 431 -27.58 -19.75 8.75
N MET A 432 -26.56 -19.73 7.91
CA MET A 432 -26.46 -20.59 6.72
C MET A 432 -26.18 -22.07 7.08
N GLY A 433 -25.83 -22.34 8.34
CA GLY A 433 -25.62 -23.66 8.89
C GLY A 433 -24.18 -24.17 8.77
N PHE A 434 -23.21 -23.27 8.58
CA PHE A 434 -21.81 -23.59 8.76
C PHE A 434 -21.52 -23.80 10.25
N LYS A 435 -20.76 -24.87 10.56
CA LYS A 435 -20.58 -25.31 11.96
C LYS A 435 -19.22 -24.98 12.56
N ASN A 436 -18.18 -24.98 11.74
CA ASN A 436 -16.81 -24.81 12.22
C ASN A 436 -16.27 -23.48 11.70
N LEU A 437 -16.56 -22.41 12.44
CA LEU A 437 -16.18 -21.05 12.09
C LEU A 437 -15.03 -20.59 12.99
N HIS A 438 -14.00 -20.01 12.38
CA HIS A 438 -12.84 -19.47 13.08
C HIS A 438 -12.60 -18.06 12.61
N LEU A 439 -12.60 -17.12 13.54
CA LEU A 439 -12.23 -15.75 13.23
C LEU A 439 -10.72 -15.67 13.23
N ILE A 440 -10.15 -15.34 12.07
CA ILE A 440 -8.73 -15.10 11.92
C ILE A 440 -8.56 -13.60 11.83
N CYS A 441 -8.20 -13.01 12.96
CA CYS A 441 -7.90 -11.59 13.07
C CYS A 441 -6.44 -11.51 13.50
N GLU A 442 -5.55 -11.36 12.53
CA GLU A 442 -4.25 -10.77 12.82
C GLU A 442 -4.44 -9.26 12.75
N SER A 443 -3.85 -8.52 13.69
CA SER A 443 -3.64 -7.09 13.47
C SER A 443 -2.69 -6.99 12.28
N ILE A 444 -3.25 -6.93 11.07
CA ILE A 444 -2.55 -6.31 9.96
C ILE A 444 -2.51 -4.84 10.35
N CYS A 445 -1.58 -4.47 11.24
CA CYS A 445 -1.09 -3.11 11.31
C CYS A 445 -0.85 -2.76 9.86
N SER A 446 -1.59 -1.77 9.35
CA SER A 446 -1.51 -1.29 7.97
C SER A 446 -0.11 -0.73 7.76
N CYS A 447 0.87 -1.63 7.57
CA CYS A 447 2.30 -1.44 7.34
C CYS A 447 3.15 -2.73 7.55
N GLU A 448 2.68 -3.79 8.25
CA GLU A 448 3.62 -4.74 8.90
C GLU A 448 3.91 -6.08 8.21
N ASP A 449 3.09 -6.63 7.33
CA ASP A 449 3.44 -7.90 6.67
C ASP A 449 3.62 -7.73 5.16
N GLY A 450 4.89 -7.79 4.73
CA GLY A 450 5.21 -8.08 3.33
C GLY A 450 4.76 -9.50 3.00
N PHE A 451 3.94 -9.65 1.96
CA PHE A 451 3.46 -10.94 1.45
C PHE A 451 4.65 -11.84 1.03
N PRO A 452 5.00 -12.95 1.73
CA PRO A 452 6.19 -13.76 1.39
C PRO A 452 6.05 -14.62 0.12
N ALA A 453 6.65 -14.24 -1.01
CA ALA A 453 6.63 -14.95 -2.31
C ALA A 453 6.32 -16.47 -2.29
N SER A 454 5.31 -16.90 -3.05
CA SER A 454 5.04 -18.31 -3.34
C SER A 454 6.28 -18.95 -3.98
N GLN A 455 6.90 -19.91 -3.29
CA GLN A 455 7.93 -20.76 -3.89
C GLN A 455 7.24 -21.77 -4.81
N THR A 456 7.53 -21.70 -6.10
CA THR A 456 7.23 -22.78 -7.05
C THR A 456 8.55 -23.26 -7.63
N ASP A 457 8.80 -24.58 -7.48
CA ASP A 457 9.84 -25.35 -8.17
C ASP A 457 9.78 -25.21 -9.70
#